data_AF-A0A4C1SB74-F1
#
_entry.id   AF-A0A4C1SB74-F1
#
_cell.length_a   1.000
_cell.length_b   1.000
_cell.length_c   1.000
_cell.angle_alpha   90.00
_cell.angle_beta   90.00
_cell.angle_gamma   90.00
#
_symmetry.space_group_name_H-M   'P 1'
#
loop_
_entity.id
_entity.type
_entity.pdbx_description
1 polymer ?
#
loop_
_entity_poly.entity_id
_entity_poly.type
_entity_poly.pdbx_seq_one_letter_code
_entity_poly.pdbx_strand_id
1 'polypeptide(L)'
;MDSVNLQLAKQKTEAVLITSRKKIETITLKVGDQEITSQPHIRYLGVKLDARLNFKQQVEHVCTKASAVRASLARLMPNVGGPKQSRRLLLSSVVTSVLTYGISIWADALEIDLGMCSSKNAP
;
A
#
# COMPACT_ATOMS: atom_id res chain seq x y z
N MET A 1 -2.21 -26.83 24.16
CA MET A 1 -1.70 -25.53 23.66
C MET A 1 -2.78 -24.53 24.03
N ASP A 2 -2.84 -24.21 25.32
CA ASP A 2 -3.95 -23.49 25.92
C ASP A 2 -3.33 -22.37 26.74
N SER A 3 -3.05 -21.23 26.11
CA SER A 3 -2.37 -20.15 26.84
C SER A 3 -2.61 -18.74 26.27
N VAL A 4 -3.80 -18.50 25.71
CA VAL A 4 -4.47 -17.19 25.69
C VAL A 4 -5.94 -17.43 25.28
N ASN A 5 -6.92 -16.98 26.08
CA ASN A 5 -8.35 -17.01 25.76
C ASN A 5 -8.73 -16.00 24.64
N LEU A 6 -7.91 -15.89 23.60
CA LEU A 6 -8.16 -15.01 22.46
C LEU A 6 -8.98 -15.77 21.43
N GLN A 7 -10.24 -15.36 21.29
CA GLN A 7 -11.13 -15.89 20.26
C GLN A 7 -11.08 -14.99 19.01
N LEU A 8 -11.04 -15.62 17.85
CA LEU A 8 -11.08 -14.91 16.57
C LEU A 8 -12.50 -14.35 16.32
N ALA A 9 -12.60 -13.05 16.11
CA ALA A 9 -13.86 -12.41 15.73
C ALA A 9 -14.17 -12.68 14.25
N LYS A 10 -14.94 -13.75 14.00
CA LYS A 10 -15.29 -14.25 12.65
C LYS A 10 -15.76 -13.13 11.70
N GLN A 11 -16.66 -12.26 12.18
CA GLN A 11 -17.24 -11.17 11.38
C GLN A 11 -16.25 -10.04 11.03
N LYS A 12 -15.13 -9.92 11.73
CA LYS A 12 -14.10 -8.91 11.49
C LYS A 12 -12.88 -9.46 10.74
N THR A 13 -12.90 -10.76 10.43
CA THR A 13 -11.76 -11.45 9.85
C THR A 13 -11.85 -11.35 8.33
N GLU A 14 -10.89 -10.65 7.74
CA GLU A 14 -10.68 -10.61 6.29
C GLU A 14 -9.49 -11.51 5.94
N ALA A 15 -9.56 -12.19 4.80
CA ALA A 15 -8.50 -13.06 4.32
C ALA A 15 -8.06 -12.67 2.91
N VAL A 16 -6.76 -12.72 2.65
CA VAL A 16 -6.17 -12.56 1.33
C VAL A 16 -5.28 -13.75 1.05
N LEU A 17 -5.46 -14.37 -0.12
CA LEU A 17 -4.59 -15.43 -0.59
C LEU A 17 -3.37 -14.82 -1.29
N ILE A 18 -2.18 -15.05 -0.74
CA ILE A 18 -0.93 -14.64 -1.37
C ILE A 18 -0.50 -15.73 -2.36
N THR A 19 -0.41 -15.38 -3.64
CA THR A 19 -0.01 -16.33 -4.70
C THR A 19 0.76 -15.65 -5.83
N SER A 20 1.72 -16.37 -6.40
CA SER A 20 2.46 -15.95 -7.60
C SER A 20 1.75 -16.32 -8.91
N ARG A 21 0.63 -17.07 -8.84
CA ARG A 21 -0.14 -17.50 -10.01
C ARG A 21 -0.84 -16.32 -10.69
N LYS A 22 -0.90 -16.35 -12.03
CA LYS A 22 -1.57 -15.32 -12.85
C LYS A 22 -3.08 -15.24 -12.61
N LYS A 23 -3.71 -16.38 -12.37
CA LYS A 23 -5.13 -16.48 -12.03
C LYS A 23 -5.25 -16.40 -10.51
N ILE A 24 -5.88 -15.34 -10.02
CA ILE A 24 -6.23 -15.22 -8.60
C ILE A 24 -7.38 -16.19 -8.36
N GLU A 25 -7.12 -17.27 -7.64
CA GLU A 25 -8.13 -18.21 -7.21
C GLU A 25 -8.72 -17.72 -5.90
N THR A 26 -10.03 -17.47 -5.89
CA THR A 26 -10.75 -17.14 -4.67
C THR A 26 -10.91 -18.40 -3.84
N ILE A 27 -10.39 -18.40 -2.62
CA ILE A 27 -10.54 -19.50 -1.66
C ILE A 27 -11.59 -19.11 -0.63
N THR A 28 -12.48 -20.05 -0.31
CA THR A 28 -13.42 -19.93 0.80
C THR A 28 -12.81 -20.63 2.02
N LEU A 29 -12.53 -19.85 3.06
CA LEU A 29 -12.00 -20.33 4.33
C LEU A 29 -13.15 -20.50 5.32
N LYS A 30 -13.30 -21.69 5.90
CA LYS A 30 -14.31 -21.95 6.93
C LYS A 30 -13.69 -21.73 8.31
N VAL A 31 -14.13 -20.70 9.02
CA VAL A 31 -13.67 -20.36 10.37
C VAL A 31 -14.83 -20.58 11.35
N GLY A 32 -14.89 -21.79 11.92
CA GLY A 32 -16.06 -22.26 12.68
C GLY A 32 -17.29 -22.39 11.76
N ASP A 33 -18.39 -21.74 12.11
CA ASP A 33 -19.63 -21.74 11.32
C ASP A 33 -19.69 -20.68 10.20
N GLN A 34 -18.68 -19.82 10.07
CA GLN A 34 -18.70 -18.73 9.09
C GLN A 34 -17.71 -18.99 7.95
N GLU A 35 -18.19 -18.80 6.72
CA GLU A 35 -17.37 -18.85 5.52
C GLU A 35 -16.83 -17.45 5.21
N ILE A 36 -15.50 -17.36 5.07
CA ILE A 36 -14.77 -16.14 4.73
C ILE A 36 -14.23 -16.33 3.32
N THR A 37 -14.74 -15.56 2.38
CA THR A 37 -14.23 -15.52 1.01
C THR A 37 -12.98 -14.65 0.95
N SER A 38 -11.90 -15.17 0.35
CA SER A 38 -10.67 -14.39 0.18
C SER A 38 -10.89 -13.20 -0.75
N GLN A 39 -10.42 -12.02 -0.35
CA GLN A 39 -10.42 -10.83 -1.20
C GLN A 39 -9.12 -10.71 -2.00
N PRO A 40 -9.11 -10.00 -3.15
CA PRO A 40 -7.91 -9.78 -3.94
C PRO A 40 -6.93 -8.80 -3.30
N HIS A 41 -7.41 -7.94 -2.39
CA HIS A 41 -6.61 -6.98 -1.64
C HIS A 41 -7.15 -6.77 -0.23
N ILE A 42 -6.30 -6.39 0.71
CA ILE A 42 -6.68 -6.00 2.08
C ILE A 42 -5.94 -4.74 2.50
N ARG A 43 -6.54 -3.94 3.36
CA ARG A 43 -5.87 -2.79 3.97
C ARG A 43 -5.30 -3.18 5.33
N TYR A 44 -3.97 -3.20 5.43
CA TYR A 44 -3.26 -3.45 6.68
C TYR A 44 -2.46 -2.22 7.10
N LEU A 45 -2.76 -1.66 8.27
CA LEU A 45 -2.08 -0.48 8.83
C LEU A 45 -1.95 0.68 7.82
N GLY A 46 -2.97 0.92 7.00
CA GLY A 46 -2.96 1.99 6.00
C GLY A 46 -2.26 1.65 4.68
N VAL A 47 -1.62 0.48 4.57
CA VAL A 47 -1.04 -0.06 3.32
C VAL A 47 -2.02 -1.03 2.68
N LYS A 48 -2.22 -0.92 1.37
CA LYS A 48 -2.97 -1.90 0.58
C LYS A 48 -2.03 -3.06 0.21
N LEU A 49 -2.35 -4.25 0.70
CA LEU A 49 -1.70 -5.50 0.37
C LEU A 49 -2.51 -6.19 -0.73
N ASP A 50 -1.90 -6.40 -1.89
CA ASP A 50 -2.51 -7.15 -2.99
C ASP A 50 -2.13 -8.63 -2.91
N ALA A 51 -2.99 -9.53 -3.39
CA ALA A 51 -2.74 -10.98 -3.44
C ALA A 51 -1.43 -11.38 -4.14
N ARG A 52 -0.92 -10.53 -5.04
CA ARG A 52 0.33 -10.73 -5.76
C ARG A 52 1.53 -9.98 -5.17
N LEU A 53 1.32 -9.21 -4.10
CA LEU A 53 2.32 -8.35 -3.48
C LEU A 53 3.06 -7.45 -4.48
N ASN A 54 2.38 -6.98 -5.55
CA ASN A 54 2.99 -6.09 -6.54
C ASN A 54 2.85 -4.60 -6.16
N PHE A 55 2.02 -4.30 -5.16
CA PHE A 55 1.80 -2.96 -4.58
C PHE A 55 1.48 -1.84 -5.59
N LYS A 56 1.05 -2.15 -6.82
CA LYS A 56 0.77 -1.15 -7.86
C LYS A 56 -0.34 -0.19 -7.42
N GLN A 57 -1.41 -0.75 -6.84
CA GLN A 57 -2.52 0.05 -6.32
C GLN A 57 -2.10 0.89 -5.12
N GLN A 58 -1.18 0.40 -4.29
CA GLN A 58 -0.65 1.14 -3.15
C GLN A 58 0.17 2.35 -3.63
N VAL A 59 1.06 2.17 -4.60
CA VAL A 59 1.87 3.26 -5.18
C VAL A 59 0.97 4.33 -5.80
N GLU A 60 0.01 3.94 -6.62
CA GLU A 60 -0.94 4.87 -7.23
C GLU A 60 -1.72 5.67 -6.18
N HIS A 61 -2.17 4.99 -5.11
CA HIS A 61 -2.88 5.62 -4.01
C HIS A 61 -1.99 6.63 -3.26
N VAL A 62 -0.76 6.26 -2.94
CA VAL A 62 0.20 7.11 -2.23
C VAL A 62 0.59 8.32 -3.08
N CYS A 63 0.84 8.15 -4.37
CA CYS A 63 1.13 9.25 -5.31
C CYS A 63 -0.04 10.23 -5.45
N THR A 64 -1.26 9.70 -5.56
CA THR A 64 -2.48 10.52 -5.63
C THR A 64 -2.67 11.31 -4.34
N LYS A 65 -2.49 10.67 -3.18
CA LYS A 65 -2.58 11.31 -1.87
C LYS A 65 -1.52 12.39 -1.69
N ALA A 66 -0.27 12.11 -2.03
CA ALA A 66 0.82 13.07 -1.99
C ALA A 66 0.53 14.29 -2.88
N SER A 67 -0.02 14.07 -4.08
CA SER A 67 -0.40 15.14 -5.00
C SER A 67 -1.54 16.00 -4.46
N ALA A 68 -2.55 15.39 -3.85
CA ALA A 68 -3.66 16.12 -3.21
C ALA A 68 -3.19 16.97 -2.02
N VAL A 69 -2.30 16.43 -1.18
CA VAL A 69 -1.68 17.17 -0.06
C VAL A 69 -0.86 18.35 -0.58
N ARG A 70 -0.03 18.13 -1.60
CA ARG A 70 0.74 19.18 -2.27
C ARG A 70 -0.17 20.29 -2.82
N ALA A 71 -1.24 19.91 -3.53
CA ALA A 71 -2.18 20.87 -4.11
C ALA A 71 -2.92 21.69 -3.04
N SER A 72 -3.37 21.04 -1.96
CA SER A 72 -4.04 21.70 -0.85
C SER A 72 -3.11 22.68 -0.13
N LEU A 73 -1.86 22.27 0.11
CA LEU A 73 -0.85 23.12 0.74
C LEU A 73 -0.45 24.30 -0.17
N ALA A 74 -0.35 24.09 -1.48
CA ALA A 74 -0.12 25.17 -2.44
C ALA A 74 -1.28 26.20 -2.43
N ARG A 75 -2.53 25.74 -2.33
CA ARG A 75 -3.70 26.63 -2.24
C ARG A 75 -3.76 27.45 -0.95
N LEU A 76 -3.30 26.89 0.17
CA LEU A 76 -3.21 27.61 1.44
C LEU A 76 -2.15 28.71 1.45
N MET A 77 -1.27 28.76 0.45
CA MET A 77 -0.16 29.71 0.38
C MET A 77 -0.33 30.72 -0.76
N PRO A 78 -1.27 31.69 -0.67
CA PRO A 78 -1.32 32.79 -1.62
C PRO A 78 -0.13 33.76 -1.41
N ASN A 79 0.78 33.78 -2.39
CA ASN A 79 1.56 34.91 -2.94
C ASN A 79 2.15 36.02 -2.04
N VAL A 80 2.67 35.72 -0.84
CA VAL A 80 3.67 36.61 -0.21
C VAL A 80 5.07 36.28 -0.74
N GLY A 81 5.46 36.91 -1.85
CA GLY A 81 6.85 37.04 -2.33
C GLY A 81 7.55 35.77 -2.85
N GLY A 82 6.80 34.71 -3.16
CA GLY A 82 7.34 33.41 -3.56
C GLY A 82 7.78 32.53 -2.37
N PRO A 83 7.91 31.20 -2.55
CA PRO A 83 8.24 30.32 -1.44
C PRO A 83 9.68 30.56 -0.96
N LYS A 84 9.87 31.18 0.22
CA LYS A 84 11.16 31.14 0.93
C LYS A 84 11.64 29.69 1.07
N GLN A 85 12.95 29.45 1.09
CA GLN A 85 13.54 28.11 1.12
C GLN A 85 12.96 27.21 2.23
N SER A 86 12.71 27.76 3.42
CA SER A 86 12.07 27.05 4.53
C SER A 86 10.67 26.51 4.20
N ARG A 87 9.85 27.28 3.48
CA ARG A 87 8.52 26.85 3.03
C ARG A 87 8.59 25.71 2.02
N ARG A 88 9.57 25.75 1.11
CA ARG A 88 9.82 24.65 0.15
C ARG A 88 10.26 23.38 0.86
N LEU A 89 11.16 23.52 1.84
CA LEU A 89 11.63 22.39 2.65
C LEU A 89 10.50 21.75 3.46
N LEU A 90 9.61 22.54 4.08
CA LEU A 90 8.45 22.02 4.80
C LEU A 90 7.48 21.29 3.85
N LEU A 91 7.16 21.87 2.69
CA LEU A 91 6.32 21.22 1.69
C LEU A 91 6.93 19.88 1.23
N SER A 92 8.24 19.88 0.95
CA SER A 92 8.96 18.67 0.58
C SER A 92 8.89 17.63 1.70
N SER A 93 9.15 18.02 2.95
CA SER A 93 9.14 17.12 4.10
C SER A 93 7.76 16.46 4.31
N VAL A 94 6.67 17.22 4.20
CA VAL A 94 5.30 16.69 4.33
C VAL A 94 5.00 15.69 3.21
N VAL A 95 5.31 16.04 1.96
CA VAL A 95 5.09 15.15 0.82
C VAL A 95 5.95 13.89 0.96
N THR A 96 7.22 14.03 1.34
CA THR A 96 8.12 12.91 1.61
C THR A 96 7.57 12.00 2.70
N SER A 97 7.05 12.54 3.81
CA SER A 97 6.44 11.74 4.87
C SER A 97 5.24 10.91 4.40
N VAL A 98 4.42 11.44 3.48
CA VAL A 98 3.33 10.68 2.87
C VAL A 98 3.86 9.58 1.97
N LEU A 99 4.91 9.87 1.19
CA LEU A 99 5.52 8.92 0.26
C LEU A 99 6.31 7.82 0.98
N THR A 100 6.97 8.12 2.10
CA THR A 100 7.80 7.14 2.82
C THR A 100 7.01 6.30 3.81
N TYR A 101 5.72 6.58 4.01
CA TYR A 101 4.90 5.79 4.90
C TYR A 101 4.78 4.34 4.44
N GLY A 102 5.30 3.42 5.26
CA GLY A 102 5.30 1.99 4.96
C GLY A 102 6.22 1.60 3.79
N ILE A 103 7.14 2.47 3.36
CA ILE A 103 8.00 2.23 2.18
C ILE A 103 8.83 0.95 2.28
N SER A 104 9.27 0.58 3.48
CA SER A 104 9.98 -0.68 3.73
C SER A 104 9.17 -1.93 3.43
N ILE A 105 7.85 -1.82 3.31
CA ILE A 105 6.95 -2.94 3.03
C ILE A 105 6.79 -3.15 1.51
N TRP A 106 6.87 -2.09 0.71
CA TRP A 106 6.52 -2.12 -0.72
C TRP A 106 7.64 -1.69 -1.67
N ALA A 107 8.75 -1.13 -1.19
CA ALA A 107 9.88 -0.73 -2.02
C ALA A 107 10.54 -1.92 -2.73
N ASP A 108 10.87 -2.97 -1.99
CA ASP A 108 11.59 -4.14 -2.52
C ASP A 108 10.76 -4.87 -3.59
N ALA A 109 9.44 -4.90 -3.42
CA ALA A 109 8.54 -5.52 -4.39
C ALA A 109 8.49 -4.78 -5.73
N LEU A 110 8.75 -3.47 -5.75
CA LEU A 110 8.84 -2.69 -6.98
C LEU A 110 10.16 -2.93 -7.72
N GLU A 111 11.25 -3.15 -6.98
CA GLU A 111 12.55 -3.46 -7.55
C GLU A 111 12.51 -4.79 -8.32
N ILE A 112 11.78 -5.78 -7.78
CA ILE A 112 11.60 -7.08 -8.43
C ILE A 112 10.79 -6.96 -9.74
N ASP A 113 9.71 -6.17 -9.78
CA ASP A 113 8.91 -5.98 -11.00
C ASP A 113 9.70 -5.22 -12.10
N LEU A 114 10.59 -4.31 -11.72
CA LEU A 114 11.49 -3.58 -12.64
C LEU A 114 12.69 -4.44 -13.10
N GLY A 115 13.23 -5.28 -12.23
CA GLY A 115 14.32 -6.22 -12.55
C GLY A 115 13.91 -7.33 -13.52
N MET A 116 12.63 -7.74 -13.51
CA MET A 116 12.08 -8.71 -14.47
C MET A 116 11.98 -8.18 -15.91
N CYS A 117 12.04 -6.87 -16.13
CA CYS A 117 12.12 -6.27 -17.46
C CYS A 117 13.54 -6.28 -18.03
N SER A 118 14.59 -6.28 -17.20
CA SER A 118 15.98 -6.21 -17.69
C SER A 118 16.54 -7.56 -18.18
N SER A 119 15.89 -8.69 -17.83
CA SER A 119 16.32 -10.03 -18.28
C SER A 119 15.69 -10.48 -19.62
N LYS A 120 14.85 -9.67 -20.26
CA LYS A 120 14.19 -10.03 -21.53
C LYS A 120 14.90 -9.56 -22.79
N ASN A 121 16.01 -8.83 -22.65
CA ASN A 121 16.88 -8.43 -23.76
C ASN A 121 18.31 -8.90 -23.50
N ALA A 122 18.57 -10.18 -23.69
CA ALA A 122 19.90 -10.68 -23.99
C ALA A 122 19.80 -11.47 -25.30
N PRO A 123 20.69 -11.23 -26.29
CA PRO A 123 20.69 -11.94 -27.57
C PRO A 123 21.02 -13.43 -27.40
#